data_AF-A0A8T5TQD3-F1
#
_entry.id   AF-A0A8T5TQD3-F1
#
_cell.length_a   1.000
_cell.length_b   1.000
_cell.length_c   1.000
_cell.angle_alpha   90.00
_cell.angle_beta   90.00
_cell.angle_gamma   90.00
#
_symmetry.space_group_name_H-M   'P 1'
#
loop_
_entity.id
_entity.type
_entity.pdbx_description
1 polymer ?
#
loop_
_entity_poly.entity_id
_entity_poly.type
_entity_poly.pdbx_seq_one_letter_code
_entity_poly.pdbx_strand_id
1 'polypeptide(L)'
;MDETNKDKEQHELEKLRMKKMKALMEAQKRQQASQEKIVSINDKITYVLRVVLAPDAFSHLQKLRTNEPMVYQAIFTELVSQDVIANIDYLIAIINKQGGVPRKIPLDAIIYLERKIKGIKGKIQVKKGDGELMDLGSFLTK
;
A
#
# COMPACT_ATOMS: atom_id res chain seq x y z
N MET A 1 44.11 -39.47 33.02
CA MET A 1 44.04 -38.60 31.84
C MET A 1 42.57 -38.57 31.44
N ASP A 2 41.84 -37.45 31.57
CA ASP A 2 40.64 -37.12 30.75
C ASP A 2 39.72 -36.00 31.29
N GLU A 3 39.90 -35.48 32.50
CA GLU A 3 38.98 -34.42 33.00
C GLU A 3 39.22 -33.05 32.34
N THR A 4 40.48 -32.70 32.06
CA THR A 4 40.87 -31.39 31.49
C THR A 4 40.46 -31.21 30.02
N ASN A 5 40.17 -32.29 29.30
CA ASN A 5 39.78 -32.24 27.89
C ASN A 5 38.27 -32.03 27.72
N LYS A 6 37.46 -32.64 28.58
CA LYS A 6 36.00 -32.46 28.62
C LYS A 6 35.59 -31.03 28.98
N ASP A 7 36.30 -30.39 29.90
CA ASP A 7 36.04 -28.99 30.26
C ASP A 7 36.36 -28.03 29.10
N LYS A 8 37.44 -28.28 28.36
CA LYS A 8 37.77 -27.48 27.16
C LYS A 8 36.74 -27.65 26.05
N GLU A 9 36.29 -28.88 25.79
CA GLU A 9 35.25 -29.14 24.80
C GLU A 9 33.91 -28.49 25.18
N GLN A 10 33.51 -28.56 26.46
CA GLN A 10 32.31 -27.89 26.95
C GLN A 10 32.39 -26.38 26.80
N HIS A 11 33.54 -25.78 27.09
CA HIS A 11 33.71 -24.33 27.01
C HIS A 11 33.70 -23.81 25.56
N GLU A 12 34.25 -24.58 24.61
CA GLU A 12 34.16 -24.27 23.17
C GLU A 12 32.73 -24.49 22.63
N LEU A 13 32.02 -25.51 23.11
CA LEU A 13 30.61 -25.73 22.77
C LEU A 13 29.73 -24.57 23.25
N GLU A 14 30.02 -24.05 24.44
CA GLU A 14 29.29 -22.94 25.05
C GLU A 14 29.57 -21.62 24.33
N LYS A 15 30.83 -21.36 23.94
CA LYS A 15 31.19 -20.25 23.03
C LYS A 15 30.46 -20.35 21.69
N LEU A 16 30.34 -21.55 21.12
CA LEU A 16 29.62 -21.76 19.86
C LEU A 16 28.12 -21.49 20.00
N ARG A 17 27.51 -21.93 21.11
CA ARG A 17 26.10 -21.63 21.44
C ARG A 17 25.87 -20.14 21.63
N MET A 18 26.73 -19.46 22.38
CA MET A 18 26.69 -18.01 22.57
C MET A 18 26.81 -17.26 21.25
N LYS A 19 27.72 -17.68 20.36
CA LYS A 19 27.89 -17.08 19.04
C LYS A 19 26.66 -17.28 18.14
N LYS A 20 26.06 -18.47 18.16
CA LYS A 20 24.79 -18.75 17.45
C LYS A 20 23.62 -17.95 18.02
N MET A 21 23.51 -17.86 19.35
CA MET A 21 22.46 -17.08 20.02
C MET A 21 22.57 -15.59 19.69
N LYS A 22 23.79 -15.04 19.69
CA LYS A 22 24.05 -13.65 19.30
C LYS A 22 23.70 -13.39 17.83
N ALA A 23 24.06 -14.30 16.92
CA ALA A 23 23.71 -14.20 15.51
C ALA A 23 22.19 -14.25 15.26
N LEU A 24 21.48 -15.14 15.97
CA LEU A 24 20.02 -15.21 15.92
C LEU A 24 19.37 -13.94 16.47
N MET A 25 19.86 -13.42 17.59
CA MET A 25 19.35 -12.19 18.19
C MET A 25 19.60 -10.96 17.31
N GLU A 26 20.77 -10.85 16.66
CA GLU A 26 21.05 -9.80 15.68
C GLU A 26 20.17 -9.91 14.43
N ALA A 27 19.93 -11.11 13.92
CA ALA A 27 19.03 -11.34 12.79
C ALA A 27 17.59 -10.94 13.14
N GLN A 28 17.12 -11.32 14.34
CA GLN A 28 15.79 -10.98 14.83
C GLN A 28 15.64 -9.47 15.04
N LYS A 29 16.66 -8.81 15.61
CA LYS A 29 16.67 -7.35 15.79
C LYS A 29 16.65 -6.60 14.45
N ARG A 30 17.35 -7.11 13.43
CA ARG A 30 17.28 -6.55 12.06
C ARG A 30 15.90 -6.72 11.43
N GLN A 31 15.27 -7.88 11.61
CA GLN A 31 13.91 -8.13 11.13
C GLN A 31 12.89 -7.22 11.82
N GLN A 32 12.96 -7.07 13.15
CA GLN A 32 12.08 -6.16 13.90
C GLN A 32 12.26 -4.71 13.45
N ALA A 33 13.51 -4.22 13.35
CA ALA A 33 13.77 -2.87 12.88
C ALA A 33 13.29 -2.63 11.44
N SER A 34 13.31 -3.66 10.59
CA SER A 34 12.73 -3.55 9.24
C SER A 34 11.20 -3.51 9.25
N GLN A 35 10.55 -4.30 10.10
CA GLN A 35 9.09 -4.30 10.26
C GLN A 35 8.59 -2.97 10.84
N GLU A 36 9.24 -2.44 11.87
CA GLU A 36 8.90 -1.13 12.47
C GLU A 36 8.99 0.01 11.45
N LYS A 37 10.02 -0.01 10.59
CA LYS A 37 10.13 0.96 9.49
C LYS A 37 9.00 0.84 8.47
N ILE A 38 8.61 -0.39 8.10
CA ILE A 38 7.51 -0.61 7.16
C ILE A 38 6.18 -0.12 7.73
N VAL A 39 5.91 -0.39 9.01
CA VAL A 39 4.71 0.13 9.71
C VAL A 39 4.72 1.66 9.69
N SER A 40 5.86 2.29 10.01
CA SER A 40 5.99 3.75 9.99
C SER A 40 5.71 4.37 8.61
N ILE A 41 6.15 3.74 7.52
CA ILE A 41 5.87 4.24 6.16
C ILE A 41 4.40 4.09 5.80
N ASN A 42 3.76 2.96 6.15
CA ASN A 42 2.34 2.74 5.88
C ASN A 42 1.44 3.72 6.64
N ASP A 43 1.79 4.07 7.86
CA ASP A 43 1.06 5.07 8.65
C ASP A 43 1.16 6.46 8.00
N LYS A 44 2.36 6.83 7.54
CA LYS A 44 2.60 8.07 6.80
C LYS A 44 1.79 8.12 5.51
N ILE A 45 1.78 7.04 4.73
CA ILE A 45 0.98 6.92 3.51
C ILE A 45 -0.51 7.04 3.84
N THR A 46 -0.98 6.36 4.88
CA THR A 46 -2.38 6.44 5.32
C THR A 46 -2.77 7.85 5.70
N TYR A 47 -1.90 8.57 6.41
CA TYR A 47 -2.09 9.97 6.75
C TYR A 47 -2.20 10.85 5.48
N VAL A 48 -1.26 10.72 4.55
CA VAL A 48 -1.27 11.47 3.28
C VAL A 48 -2.54 11.17 2.49
N LEU A 49 -2.90 9.89 2.32
CA LEU A 49 -4.13 9.48 1.63
C LEU A 49 -5.38 10.07 2.28
N ARG A 50 -5.44 10.13 3.62
CA ARG A 50 -6.57 10.73 4.34
C ARG A 50 -6.71 12.23 4.08
N VAL A 51 -5.61 12.94 3.85
CA VAL A 51 -5.61 14.37 3.55
C VAL A 51 -5.96 14.63 2.09
N VAL A 52 -5.39 13.83 1.18
CA VAL A 52 -5.52 13.99 -0.27
C VAL A 52 -6.88 13.50 -0.80
N LEU A 53 -7.45 12.45 -0.22
CA LEU A 53 -8.75 11.91 -0.63
C LEU A 53 -9.90 12.67 0.06
N ALA A 54 -11.02 12.76 -0.63
CA ALA A 54 -12.27 13.13 0.00
C ALA A 54 -12.69 12.06 1.04
N PRO A 55 -13.43 12.42 2.12
CA PRO A 55 -13.74 11.48 3.20
C PRO A 55 -14.51 10.23 2.75
N ASP A 56 -15.43 10.43 1.82
CA ASP A 56 -16.21 9.38 1.14
C ASP A 56 -15.32 8.50 0.26
N ALA A 57 -14.42 9.10 -0.52
CA ALA A 57 -13.45 8.41 -1.36
C ALA A 57 -12.51 7.52 -0.52
N PHE A 58 -11.98 8.05 0.59
CA PHE A 58 -11.17 7.28 1.52
C PHE A 58 -11.95 6.12 2.15
N SER A 59 -13.20 6.37 2.56
CA SER A 59 -14.05 5.33 3.13
C SER A 59 -14.34 4.21 2.12
N HIS A 60 -14.57 4.57 0.86
CA HIS A 60 -14.76 3.60 -0.22
C HIS A 60 -13.50 2.77 -0.45
N LEU A 61 -12.33 3.42 -0.48
CA LEU A 61 -11.04 2.73 -0.62
C LEU A 61 -10.79 1.74 0.54
N GLN A 62 -11.15 2.10 1.77
CA GLN A 62 -11.06 1.18 2.93
C GLN A 62 -12.01 -0.01 2.79
N LYS A 63 -13.23 0.19 2.27
CA LYS A 63 -14.15 -0.93 1.96
C LYS A 63 -13.56 -1.86 0.91
N LEU A 64 -12.95 -1.31 -0.15
CA LEU A 64 -12.27 -2.10 -1.18
C LEU A 64 -11.12 -2.92 -0.59
N ARG A 65 -10.39 -2.39 0.40
CA ARG A 65 -9.31 -3.14 1.07
C ARG A 65 -9.81 -4.43 1.70
N THR A 66 -11.02 -4.43 2.26
CA THR A 66 -11.62 -5.61 2.91
C THR A 66 -12.33 -6.52 1.92
N ASN A 67 -13.08 -5.95 0.98
CA ASN A 67 -13.95 -6.71 0.08
C ASN A 67 -13.19 -7.25 -1.15
N GLU A 68 -12.28 -6.46 -1.71
CA GLU A 68 -11.60 -6.73 -2.98
C GLU A 68 -10.11 -6.31 -2.91
N PRO A 69 -9.28 -7.06 -2.18
CA PRO A 69 -7.89 -6.67 -1.91
C PRO A 69 -7.04 -6.54 -3.17
N MET A 70 -7.32 -7.31 -4.23
CA MET A 70 -6.60 -7.19 -5.51
C MET A 70 -6.89 -5.86 -6.21
N VAL A 71 -8.15 -5.42 -6.19
CA VAL A 71 -8.54 -4.13 -6.77
C VAL A 71 -7.98 -2.99 -5.94
N TYR A 72 -8.04 -3.09 -4.62
CA TYR A 72 -7.39 -2.14 -3.72
C TYR A 72 -5.89 -2.01 -4.03
N GLN A 73 -5.16 -3.12 -4.18
CA GLN A 73 -3.72 -3.09 -4.43
C GLN A 73 -3.39 -2.43 -5.78
N ALA A 74 -4.20 -2.68 -6.81
CA ALA A 74 -4.03 -2.06 -8.11
C ALA A 74 -4.30 -0.54 -8.05
N ILE A 75 -5.38 -0.11 -7.38
CA ILE A 75 -5.65 1.31 -7.14
C ILE A 75 -4.52 1.95 -6.34
N PHE A 76 -4.06 1.27 -5.28
CA PHE A 76 -2.99 1.76 -4.43
C PHE A 76 -1.69 1.96 -5.20
N THR A 77 -1.34 1.04 -6.10
CA THR A 77 -0.14 1.14 -6.95
C THR A 77 -0.24 2.33 -7.92
N GLU A 78 -1.43 2.63 -8.42
CA GLU A 78 -1.67 3.81 -9.27
C GLU A 78 -1.59 5.12 -8.46
N LEU A 79 -2.16 5.15 -7.26
CA LEU A 79 -2.21 6.34 -6.40
C LEU A 79 -0.87 6.64 -5.71
N VAL A 80 -0.11 5.60 -5.37
CA VAL A 80 1.13 5.68 -4.59
C VAL A 80 2.27 5.09 -5.40
N SER A 81 2.89 5.92 -6.23
CA SER A 81 4.10 5.54 -6.97
C SER A 81 5.32 5.45 -6.04
N GLN A 82 6.40 4.80 -6.50
CA GLN A 82 7.65 4.69 -5.75
C GLN A 82 8.23 6.07 -5.37
N ASP A 83 8.06 7.08 -6.23
CA ASP A 83 8.50 8.44 -5.96
C ASP A 83 7.72 9.08 -4.81
N VAL A 84 6.43 8.78 -4.68
CA VAL A 84 5.60 9.25 -3.55
C VAL A 84 6.08 8.63 -2.24
N ILE A 85 6.44 7.35 -2.25
CA ILE A 85 6.97 6.65 -1.07
C ILE A 85 8.31 7.25 -0.65
N ALA A 86 9.21 7.49 -1.61
CA ALA A 86 10.52 8.08 -1.33
C ALA A 86 10.42 9.49 -0.73
N ASN A 87 9.40 10.27 -1.14
CA ASN A 87 9.21 11.66 -0.72
C ASN A 87 8.09 11.84 0.32
N ILE A 88 7.65 10.77 0.97
CA ILE A 88 6.48 10.80 1.87
C ILE A 88 6.65 11.80 3.02
N ASP A 89 7.85 11.92 3.58
CA ASP A 89 8.16 12.85 4.67
C ASP A 89 8.11 14.31 4.22
N TYR A 90 8.57 14.57 3.00
CA TYR A 90 8.48 15.89 2.38
C TYR A 90 7.02 16.29 2.11
N LEU A 91 6.22 15.36 1.61
CA LEU A 91 4.78 15.57 1.40
C LEU A 91 4.06 15.90 2.70
N ILE A 92 4.35 15.17 3.78
CA ILE A 92 3.80 15.45 5.12
C ILE A 92 4.21 16.85 5.61
N ALA A 93 5.48 17.22 5.43
CA ALA A 93 5.96 18.55 5.81
C ALA A 93 5.23 19.67 5.06
N ILE A 94 4.98 19.51 3.76
CA ILE A 94 4.19 20.47 2.96
C ILE A 94 2.75 20.54 3.46
N ILE A 95 2.10 19.39 3.66
CA ILE A 95 0.72 19.30 4.14
C ILE A 95 0.57 20.04 5.47
N ASN A 96 1.50 19.82 6.41
CA ASN A 96 1.49 20.48 7.71
C ASN A 96 1.71 21.99 7.58
N LYS A 97 2.57 22.43 6.65
CA LYS A 97 2.85 23.86 6.43
C LYS A 97 1.69 24.60 5.74
N GLN A 98 1.00 23.95 4.83
CA GLN A 98 -0.09 24.55 4.03
C GLN A 98 -1.49 24.33 4.61
N GLY A 99 -1.62 23.50 5.66
CA GLY A 99 -2.90 23.20 6.30
C GLY A 99 -3.78 22.22 5.52
N GLY A 100 -3.22 21.51 4.55
CA GLY A 100 -3.93 20.51 3.74
C GLY A 100 -3.72 20.67 2.23
N VAL A 101 -4.51 19.93 1.46
CA VAL A 101 -4.48 19.95 -0.01
C VAL A 101 -5.74 20.67 -0.52
N PRO A 102 -5.62 21.70 -1.37
CA PRO A 102 -6.76 22.53 -1.81
C PRO A 102 -7.77 21.79 -2.69
N ARG A 103 -7.35 20.74 -3.41
CA ARG A 103 -8.24 19.87 -4.19
C ARG A 103 -8.09 18.43 -3.74
N LYS A 104 -9.16 17.88 -3.17
CA LYS A 104 -9.22 16.48 -2.78
C LYS A 104 -9.65 15.60 -3.94
N ILE A 105 -9.14 14.38 -3.99
CA ILE A 105 -9.56 13.37 -4.97
C ILE A 105 -10.98 12.92 -4.60
N PRO A 106 -11.97 13.12 -5.49
CA PRO A 106 -13.37 12.77 -5.22
C PRO A 106 -13.60 11.27 -5.35
N LEU A 107 -14.75 10.81 -4.84
CA LEU A 107 -15.17 9.40 -4.91
C LEU A 107 -15.24 8.89 -6.37
N ASP A 108 -15.72 9.72 -7.28
CA ASP A 108 -15.85 9.36 -8.70
C ASP A 108 -14.53 8.93 -9.34
N ALA A 109 -13.41 9.54 -8.92
CA ALA A 109 -12.09 9.16 -9.40
C ALA A 109 -11.69 7.76 -8.92
N ILE A 110 -12.02 7.40 -7.68
CA ILE A 110 -11.76 6.06 -7.14
C ILE A 110 -12.65 5.02 -7.82
N ILE A 111 -13.94 5.33 -8.05
CA ILE A 111 -14.86 4.46 -8.79
C ILE A 111 -14.39 4.29 -10.24
N TYR A 112 -13.89 5.35 -10.87
CA TYR A 112 -13.32 5.27 -12.21
C TYR A 112 -12.13 4.32 -12.26
N LEU A 113 -11.19 4.43 -11.32
CA LEU A 113 -10.04 3.52 -11.22
C LEU A 113 -10.48 2.08 -10.97
N GLU A 114 -11.44 1.88 -10.07
CA GLU A 114 -12.04 0.57 -9.80
C GLU A 114 -12.62 -0.06 -11.08
N ARG A 115 -13.45 0.70 -11.83
CA ARG A 115 -14.05 0.24 -13.08
C ARG A 115 -13.00 -0.05 -14.15
N LYS A 116 -11.96 0.79 -14.25
CA LYS A 116 -10.83 0.60 -15.17
C LYS A 116 -10.10 -0.71 -14.89
N ILE A 117 -9.81 -0.99 -13.62
CA ILE A 117 -9.12 -2.22 -13.18
C ILE A 117 -10.01 -3.45 -13.39
N LYS A 118 -11.31 -3.33 -13.11
CA LYS A 118 -12.30 -4.40 -13.34
C LYS A 118 -12.63 -4.61 -14.83
N GLY A 119 -12.09 -3.78 -15.74
CA GLY A 119 -12.38 -3.86 -17.17
C GLY A 119 -13.82 -3.50 -17.54
N ILE A 120 -14.55 -2.80 -16.65
CA ILE A 120 -15.94 -2.38 -16.89
C ILE A 120 -15.91 -1.17 -17.82
N LYS A 121 -16.04 -1.43 -19.12
CA LYS A 121 -16.19 -0.37 -20.13
C LYS A 121 -17.51 0.37 -19.90
N GLY A 122 -17.44 1.70 -19.79
CA GLY A 122 -18.64 2.54 -19.69
C GLY A 122 -19.51 2.37 -20.93
N LYS A 123 -20.68 1.75 -20.77
CA LYS A 123 -21.72 1.76 -21.80
C LYS A 123 -22.43 3.09 -21.73
N ILE A 124 -22.04 4.04 -22.56
CA ILE A 124 -22.84 5.25 -22.74
C ILE A 124 -23.98 4.87 -23.69
N GLN A 125 -25.20 4.82 -23.18
CA GLN A 125 -26.38 4.50 -23.96
C GLN A 125 -26.96 5.78 -24.58
N VAL A 126 -27.11 5.81 -25.89
CA VAL A 126 -27.77 6.86 -26.66
C VAL A 126 -29.17 6.40 -26.99
N LYS A 127 -30.16 7.25 -26.73
CA LYS A 127 -31.52 7.03 -27.21
C LYS A 127 -31.60 7.54 -28.65
N LYS A 128 -31.77 6.65 -29.62
CA LYS A 128 -32.05 7.04 -31.01
C LYS A 128 -33.49 7.57 -31.10
N GLY A 129 -33.80 8.38 -32.12
CA GLY A 129 -35.12 9.00 -32.31
C GLY A 129 -36.31 8.04 -32.28
N ASP A 130 -36.09 6.75 -32.58
CA ASP A 130 -37.09 5.68 -32.53
C ASP A 130 -37.26 5.01 -31.15
N GLY A 131 -36.59 5.52 -30.11
CA GLY A 131 -36.76 5.04 -28.74
C GLY A 131 -35.85 3.88 -28.33
N GLU A 132 -35.07 3.28 -29.24
CA GLU A 132 -34.08 2.26 -28.92
C GLU A 132 -32.82 2.87 -28.26
N LEU A 133 -32.41 2.26 -27.15
CA LEU A 133 -31.16 2.58 -26.44
C LEU A 133 -30.01 1.79 -27.07
N MET A 134 -29.02 2.48 -27.62
CA MET A 134 -27.87 1.88 -28.30
C MET A 134 -26.55 2.43 -27.71
N ASP A 135 -25.52 1.60 -27.59
CA ASP A 135 -24.22 2.05 -27.08
C ASP A 135 -23.54 3.06 -28.04
N LEU A 136 -22.97 4.16 -27.52
CA LEU A 136 -22.31 5.23 -28.29
C LEU A 136 -21.22 4.70 -29.22
N GLY A 137 -20.47 3.69 -28.78
CA GLY A 137 -19.41 3.09 -29.59
C GLY A 137 -19.96 2.46 -30.88
N SER A 138 -21.11 1.82 -30.80
CA SER A 138 -21.81 1.25 -31.95
C SER A 138 -22.49 2.31 -32.82
N PHE A 139 -22.86 3.45 -32.22
CA PHE A 139 -23.46 4.58 -32.93
C PHE A 139 -22.45 5.36 -33.78
N LEU A 140 -21.21 5.52 -33.31
CA LEU A 140 -20.17 6.31 -34.00
C LEU A 140 -19.42 5.54 -35.10
N THR A 141 -19.48 4.21 -35.12
CA THR A 141 -18.88 3.37 -36.18
C THR A 141 -19.77 3.18 -37.40
N LYS A 142 -20.94 3.84 -37.46
CA LYS A 142 -21.87 3.78 -38.58
C LYS A 142 -21.74 4.98 -39.51
#